data_AF-A0A9W6RAG0-F1
#
_entry.id   AF-A0A9W6RAG0-F1
#
_cell.length_a   1.000
_cell.length_b   1.000
_cell.length_c   1.000
_cell.angle_alpha   90.00
_cell.angle_beta   90.00
_cell.angle_gamma   90.00
#
_symmetry.space_group_name_H-M   'P 1'
#
loop_
_entity.id
_entity.type
_entity.pdbx_description
1 polymer ?
#
loop_
_entity_poly.entity_id
_entity_poly.type
_entity_poly.pdbx_seq_one_letter_code
_entity_poly.pdbx_strand_id
1 'polypeptide(L)'
;MFVTIDDGWEKDPAFVRLVRERRIPLTLFLTNAAIKDDYGYFTGLRRAGALIEDHTMTHPYLPKLSYARQREEICAPADIYARRYGTRPTLLRAPYGATDRATLRAARDCGMKAVLFWREVVTNGRIAYQSGHRLRPGDILLVHFKPHMTADFERLLRTIGEQGLRPAAIREHLPAGYFRS
;
A
#
# COMPACT_ATOMS: atom_id res chain seq x y z
N MET A 1 0.40 -12.73 7.67
CA MET A 1 1.35 -11.73 7.15
C MET A 1 0.57 -10.67 6.36
N PHE A 2 1.09 -9.47 6.15
CA PHE A 2 0.39 -8.37 5.47
C PHE A 2 1.00 -8.10 4.10
N VAL A 3 0.21 -8.26 3.03
CA VAL A 3 0.68 -7.96 1.67
C VAL A 3 0.30 -6.53 1.34
N THR A 4 1.29 -5.70 1.01
CA THR A 4 1.09 -4.30 0.67
C THR A 4 1.65 -4.00 -0.71
N ILE A 5 1.00 -3.10 -1.46
CA ILE A 5 1.35 -2.83 -2.86
C ILE A 5 1.43 -1.32 -3.10
N ASP A 6 2.56 -0.85 -3.60
CA ASP A 6 2.85 0.57 -3.80
C ASP A 6 2.65 1.01 -5.25
N ASP A 7 2.44 2.32 -5.39
CA ASP A 7 2.23 3.09 -6.63
C ASP A 7 0.85 2.96 -7.26
N GLY A 8 0.70 2.05 -8.23
CA GLY A 8 -0.48 1.96 -9.10
C GLY A 8 -0.22 2.20 -10.60
N TRP A 9 1.04 2.11 -11.05
CA TRP A 9 1.40 2.27 -12.46
C TRP A 9 0.75 1.20 -13.35
N GLU A 10 0.93 -0.08 -13.02
CA GLU A 10 0.31 -1.20 -13.72
C GLU A 10 -1.17 -1.37 -13.34
N LYS A 11 -2.01 -1.69 -14.32
CA LYS A 11 -3.48 -1.81 -14.18
C LYS A 11 -3.99 -3.11 -14.81
N ASP A 12 -3.37 -4.22 -14.46
CA ASP A 12 -3.72 -5.56 -14.96
C ASP A 12 -5.12 -6.00 -14.51
N PRO A 13 -6.13 -6.12 -15.41
CA PRO A 13 -7.49 -6.51 -15.02
C PRO A 13 -7.59 -7.95 -14.50
N ALA A 14 -6.65 -8.84 -14.87
CA ALA A 14 -6.59 -10.20 -14.35
C ALA A 14 -6.26 -10.19 -12.85
N PHE A 15 -5.47 -9.23 -12.39
CA PHE A 15 -5.11 -9.11 -10.99
C PHE A 15 -6.34 -8.79 -10.13
N VAL A 16 -7.23 -7.90 -10.60
CA VAL A 16 -8.49 -7.60 -9.90
C VAL A 16 -9.37 -8.85 -9.77
N ARG A 17 -9.46 -9.66 -10.82
CA ARG A 17 -10.21 -10.93 -10.79
C ARG A 17 -9.62 -11.89 -9.76
N LEU A 18 -8.30 -12.07 -9.79
CA LEU A 18 -7.57 -12.93 -8.85
C LEU A 18 -7.84 -12.53 -7.39
N VAL A 19 -7.67 -11.24 -7.06
CA VAL A 19 -7.88 -10.72 -5.70
C VAL A 19 -9.31 -10.96 -5.23
N ARG A 20 -10.30 -10.72 -6.11
CA ARG A 20 -11.72 -10.91 -5.81
C ARG A 20 -12.06 -12.39 -5.60
N GLU A 21 -11.66 -13.27 -6.52
CA GLU A 21 -11.99 -14.69 -6.50
C GLU A 21 -11.39 -15.39 -5.29
N ARG A 22 -10.15 -15.04 -4.94
CA ARG A 22 -9.44 -15.62 -3.79
C ARG A 22 -9.64 -14.84 -2.50
N ARG A 23 -10.44 -13.77 -2.51
CA ARG A 23 -10.75 -12.90 -1.36
C ARG A 23 -9.48 -12.47 -0.61
N ILE A 24 -8.48 -12.02 -1.35
CA ILE A 24 -7.14 -11.76 -0.80
C ILE A 24 -7.15 -10.40 -0.09
N PRO A 25 -6.89 -10.34 1.22
CA PRO A 25 -6.78 -9.06 1.91
C PRO A 25 -5.48 -8.35 1.50
N LEU A 26 -5.61 -7.14 0.97
CA LEU A 26 -4.50 -6.29 0.51
C LEU A 26 -4.59 -4.89 1.11
N THR A 27 -3.44 -4.23 1.22
CA THR A 27 -3.35 -2.78 1.44
C THR A 27 -2.56 -2.14 0.31
N LEU A 28 -3.14 -1.14 -0.33
CA LEU A 28 -2.59 -0.46 -1.50
C LEU A 28 -2.18 0.94 -1.07
N PHE A 29 -0.90 1.28 -1.16
CA PHE A 29 -0.42 2.64 -0.99
C PHE A 29 -0.33 3.27 -2.37
N LEU A 30 -1.28 4.14 -2.71
CA LEU A 30 -1.43 4.65 -4.07
C LEU A 30 -0.82 6.03 -4.24
N THR A 31 -0.01 6.18 -5.29
CA THR A 31 0.51 7.49 -5.75
C THR A 31 -0.54 8.11 -6.68
N ASN A 32 -1.07 9.29 -6.34
CA ASN A 32 -2.19 9.82 -7.11
C ASN A 32 -1.83 10.09 -8.59
N ALA A 33 -0.62 10.58 -8.87
CA ALA A 33 -0.15 10.77 -10.24
C ALA A 33 -0.12 9.48 -11.08
N ALA A 34 0.06 8.31 -10.46
CA ALA A 34 0.08 7.02 -11.15
C ALA A 34 -1.33 6.50 -11.47
N ILE A 35 -2.33 6.90 -10.67
CA ILE A 35 -3.69 6.35 -10.75
C ILE A 35 -4.72 7.32 -11.35
N LYS A 36 -4.39 8.62 -11.46
CA LYS A 36 -5.37 9.68 -11.78
C LYS A 36 -6.13 9.48 -13.09
N ASP A 37 -5.53 8.76 -14.04
CA ASP A 37 -6.12 8.51 -15.36
C ASP A 37 -7.03 7.26 -15.36
N ASP A 38 -7.06 6.47 -14.28
CA ASP A 38 -7.94 5.32 -14.11
C ASP A 38 -8.19 4.98 -12.63
N TYR A 39 -9.04 5.77 -11.98
CA TYR A 39 -9.55 5.43 -10.63
C TYR A 39 -10.46 4.20 -10.63
N GLY A 40 -10.99 3.79 -11.80
CA GLY A 40 -11.94 2.68 -11.94
C GLY A 40 -11.29 1.34 -11.61
N TYR A 41 -10.06 1.12 -12.08
CA TYR A 41 -9.24 -0.04 -11.74
C TYR A 41 -9.17 -0.28 -10.22
N PHE A 42 -8.79 0.74 -9.47
CA PHE A 42 -8.63 0.66 -8.02
C PHE A 42 -9.97 0.60 -7.28
N THR A 43 -11.05 1.13 -7.86
CA THR A 43 -12.42 0.87 -7.37
C THR A 43 -12.74 -0.63 -7.43
N GLY A 44 -12.29 -1.33 -8.47
CA GLY A 44 -12.39 -2.79 -8.58
C GLY A 44 -11.67 -3.51 -7.45
N LEU A 45 -10.41 -3.14 -7.16
CA LEU A 45 -9.65 -3.71 -6.04
C LEU A 45 -10.28 -3.41 -4.68
N ARG A 46 -10.77 -2.18 -4.47
CA ARG A 46 -11.49 -1.82 -3.24
C ARG A 46 -12.74 -2.67 -3.05
N ARG A 47 -13.55 -2.85 -4.11
CA ARG A 47 -14.74 -3.71 -4.07
C ARG A 47 -14.40 -5.19 -3.84
N ALA A 48 -13.21 -5.61 -4.22
CA ALA A 48 -12.66 -6.94 -3.90
C ALA A 48 -12.17 -7.08 -2.45
N GLY A 49 -12.24 -6.01 -1.64
CA GLY A 49 -11.84 -6.00 -0.23
C GLY A 49 -10.48 -5.37 0.05
N ALA A 50 -9.79 -4.84 -0.96
CA ALA A 50 -8.53 -4.15 -0.74
C ALA A 50 -8.74 -2.82 -0.01
N LEU A 51 -7.78 -2.51 0.85
CA LEU A 51 -7.67 -1.22 1.52
C LEU A 51 -6.84 -0.25 0.65
N ILE A 52 -7.31 0.98 0.46
CA ILE A 52 -6.54 2.06 -0.19
C ILE A 52 -6.02 3.04 0.87
N GLU A 53 -4.72 3.33 0.80
CA GLU A 53 -3.94 4.21 1.66
C GLU A 53 -3.01 5.11 0.82
N ASP A 54 -2.28 6.02 1.47
CA ASP A 54 -1.62 7.13 0.81
C ASP A 54 -0.14 6.85 0.46
N HIS A 55 0.25 7.10 -0.79
CA HIS A 55 1.65 7.07 -1.24
C HIS A 55 2.09 8.38 -1.90
N THR A 56 1.54 9.50 -1.44
CA THR A 56 1.76 10.86 -1.91
C THR A 56 1.13 11.20 -3.26
N MET A 57 1.16 12.49 -3.60
CA MET A 57 0.60 13.00 -4.84
C MET A 57 1.46 12.61 -6.03
N THR A 58 2.78 12.81 -5.95
CA THR A 58 3.71 12.69 -7.10
C THR A 58 4.92 11.77 -6.87
N HIS A 59 4.95 11.03 -5.76
CA HIS A 59 6.08 10.17 -5.38
C HIS A 59 7.44 10.91 -5.23
N PRO A 60 7.53 12.07 -4.55
CA PRO A 60 8.80 12.74 -4.35
C PRO A 60 9.57 12.15 -3.15
N TYR A 61 10.87 12.40 -3.10
CA TYR A 61 11.66 12.19 -1.89
C TYR A 61 11.31 13.27 -0.85
N LEU A 62 10.40 12.95 0.08
CA LEU A 62 9.80 13.91 1.01
C LEU A 62 10.83 14.72 1.84
N PRO A 63 11.93 14.15 2.36
CA PRO A 63 12.88 14.93 3.18
C PRO A 63 13.63 16.04 2.43
N LYS A 64 13.55 16.11 1.10
CA LYS A 64 14.10 17.23 0.30
C LYS A 64 13.11 18.38 0.11
N LEU A 65 11.87 18.22 0.56
CA LEU A 65 10.82 19.21 0.40
C LEU A 65 10.61 20.02 1.68
N SER A 66 10.15 21.27 1.53
CA SER A 66 9.66 22.04 2.66
C SER A 66 8.44 21.38 3.30
N TYR A 67 8.20 21.63 4.58
CA TYR A 67 7.02 21.11 5.28
C TYR A 67 5.70 21.41 4.54
N ALA A 68 5.54 22.60 3.97
CA ALA A 68 4.34 22.98 3.22
C ALA A 68 4.13 22.08 1.98
N ARG A 69 5.21 21.79 1.25
CA ARG A 69 5.18 20.88 0.10
C ARG A 69 4.96 19.42 0.52
N GLN A 70 5.59 18.96 1.60
CA GLN A 70 5.29 17.64 2.14
C GLN A 70 3.81 17.50 2.54
N ARG A 71 3.24 18.53 3.16
CA ARG A 71 1.82 18.55 3.53
C ARG A 71 0.90 18.51 2.31
N GLU A 72 1.23 19.24 1.24
CA GLU A 72 0.47 19.16 -0.01
C GLU A 72 0.53 17.77 -0.63
N GLU A 73 1.73 17.17 -0.67
CA GLU A 73 1.95 15.81 -1.17
C GLU A 73 1.16 14.75 -0.41
N ILE A 74 0.82 14.98 0.87
CA ILE A 74 0.11 14.00 1.71
C ILE A 74 -1.40 14.33 1.85
N CYS A 75 -1.77 15.59 2.04
CA CYS A 75 -3.17 15.97 2.29
C CYS A 75 -4.02 15.86 1.01
N ALA A 76 -3.47 16.28 -0.14
CA ALA A 76 -4.21 16.32 -1.39
C ALA A 76 -4.66 14.93 -1.88
N PRO A 77 -3.80 13.89 -1.98
CA PRO A 77 -4.24 12.54 -2.33
C PRO A 77 -5.26 11.99 -1.33
N ALA A 78 -5.07 12.22 -0.03
CA ALA A 78 -6.04 11.80 0.97
C ALA A 78 -7.45 12.40 0.75
N ASP A 79 -7.53 13.69 0.38
CA ASP A 79 -8.79 14.36 0.05
C ASP A 79 -9.40 13.81 -1.25
N ILE A 80 -8.57 13.54 -2.25
CA ILE A 80 -9.00 12.93 -3.52
C ILE A 80 -9.59 11.56 -3.25
N TYR A 81 -8.92 10.72 -2.46
CA TYR A 81 -9.33 9.34 -2.17
C TYR A 81 -10.59 9.31 -1.31
N ALA A 82 -10.77 10.25 -0.39
CA ALA A 82 -12.03 10.41 0.33
C ALA A 82 -13.21 10.63 -0.63
N ARG A 83 -13.06 11.49 -1.66
CA ARG A 83 -14.11 11.74 -2.66
C ARG A 83 -14.29 10.59 -3.64
N ARG A 84 -13.19 9.97 -4.11
CA ARG A 84 -13.21 8.92 -5.14
C ARG A 84 -13.63 7.56 -4.60
N TYR A 85 -13.22 7.26 -3.37
CA TYR A 85 -13.38 5.94 -2.77
C TYR A 85 -14.26 5.96 -1.52
N GLY A 86 -14.73 7.12 -1.05
CA GLY A 86 -15.59 7.21 0.13
C GLY A 86 -14.88 6.87 1.44
N THR A 87 -13.56 6.74 1.43
CA THR A 87 -12.75 6.51 2.64
C THR A 87 -11.47 7.29 2.48
N ARG A 88 -11.18 8.13 3.48
CA ARG A 88 -9.93 8.85 3.56
C ARG A 88 -8.82 7.90 4.05
N PRO A 89 -7.62 7.92 3.45
CA PRO A 89 -6.45 7.26 4.00
C PRO A 89 -6.17 7.65 5.45
N THR A 90 -5.64 6.69 6.20
CA THR A 90 -5.21 6.83 7.58
C THR A 90 -3.78 6.35 7.79
N LEU A 91 -3.19 5.70 6.78
CA LEU A 91 -1.81 5.27 6.75
C LEU A 91 -1.11 5.98 5.59
N LEU A 92 0.12 6.41 5.85
CA LEU A 92 1.03 6.89 4.83
C LEU A 92 2.12 5.84 4.63
N ARG A 93 2.52 5.60 3.39
CA ARG A 93 3.85 5.09 3.10
C ARG A 93 4.63 6.18 2.41
N ALA A 94 5.75 6.60 2.98
CA ALA A 94 6.59 7.60 2.33
C ALA A 94 7.34 6.96 1.15
N PRO A 95 7.41 7.61 -0.02
CA PRO A 95 8.26 7.17 -1.12
C PRO A 95 9.68 6.87 -0.65
N TYR A 96 10.26 5.80 -1.20
CA TYR A 96 11.60 5.31 -0.84
C TYR A 96 11.78 4.89 0.63
N GLY A 97 10.71 4.85 1.43
CA GLY A 97 10.81 4.70 2.88
C GLY A 97 11.52 5.88 3.56
N ALA A 98 11.55 7.05 2.94
CA ALA A 98 12.29 8.19 3.44
C ALA A 98 11.38 9.15 4.22
N THR A 99 11.72 9.39 5.49
CA THR A 99 10.98 10.31 6.35
C THR A 99 11.93 11.20 7.14
N ASP A 100 11.48 12.41 7.46
CA ASP A 100 12.08 13.28 8.46
C ASP A 100 11.03 13.75 9.48
N ARG A 101 11.41 14.63 10.41
CA ARG A 101 10.48 15.18 11.41
C ARG A 101 9.34 15.97 10.76
N ALA A 102 9.60 16.65 9.64
CA ALA A 102 8.58 17.39 8.91
C ALA A 102 7.59 16.44 8.24
N THR A 103 8.04 15.27 7.75
CA THR A 103 7.19 14.22 7.17
C THR A 103 6.22 13.69 8.21
N LEU A 104 6.72 13.31 9.39
CA LEU A 104 5.88 12.79 10.46
C LEU A 104 4.86 13.83 10.93
N ARG A 105 5.28 15.09 11.03
CA ARG A 105 4.38 16.20 11.36
C ARG A 105 3.31 16.39 10.28
N ALA A 106 3.70 16.45 9.01
CA ALA A 106 2.78 16.65 7.89
C ALA A 106 1.78 15.48 7.79
N ALA A 107 2.23 14.25 7.96
CA ALA A 107 1.38 13.06 8.00
C ALA A 107 0.29 13.18 9.07
N ARG A 108 0.68 13.50 10.31
CA ARG A 108 -0.27 13.72 11.41
C ARG A 108 -1.25 14.85 11.10
N ASP A 109 -0.74 15.99 10.63
CA ASP A 109 -1.56 17.17 10.34
C ASP A 109 -2.53 16.93 9.15
N CYS A 110 -2.26 15.94 8.29
CA CYS A 110 -3.15 15.48 7.22
C CYS A 110 -4.12 14.36 7.63
N GLY A 111 -4.08 13.92 8.90
CA GLY A 111 -4.97 12.89 9.45
C GLY A 111 -4.42 11.46 9.38
N MET A 112 -3.15 11.28 8.99
CA MET A 112 -2.49 9.97 9.03
C MET A 112 -2.17 9.58 10.47
N LYS A 113 -2.40 8.33 10.80
CA LYS A 113 -2.20 7.77 12.15
C LYS A 113 -0.89 7.02 12.29
N ALA A 114 -0.35 6.50 11.18
CA ALA A 114 1.01 5.99 11.12
C ALA A 114 1.64 6.17 9.74
N VAL A 115 2.97 6.19 9.75
CA VAL A 115 3.78 5.90 8.56
C VAL A 115 4.18 4.43 8.59
N LEU A 116 3.76 3.65 7.59
CA LEU A 116 3.94 2.20 7.56
C LEU A 116 5.10 1.79 6.66
N PHE A 117 6.05 1.06 7.26
CA PHE A 117 7.16 0.43 6.57
C PHE A 117 6.90 -1.05 6.26
N TRP A 118 7.86 -1.69 5.61
CA TRP A 118 7.81 -3.10 5.27
C TRP A 118 8.97 -3.84 5.94
N ARG A 119 8.81 -5.16 6.06
CA ARG A 119 9.88 -6.06 6.49
C ARG A 119 10.62 -6.62 5.29
N GLU A 120 9.90 -7.19 4.33
CA GLU A 120 10.53 -7.82 3.16
C GLU A 120 10.03 -7.18 1.86
N VAL A 121 10.86 -7.24 0.82
CA VAL A 121 10.54 -6.73 -0.51
C VAL A 121 10.29 -7.91 -1.44
N VAL A 122 9.31 -7.76 -2.34
CA VAL A 122 9.03 -8.74 -3.37
C VAL A 122 9.34 -8.16 -4.74
N THR A 123 10.16 -8.88 -5.50
CA THR A 123 10.51 -8.54 -6.89
C THR A 123 10.26 -9.76 -7.75
N ASN A 124 9.49 -9.61 -8.84
CA ASN A 124 9.18 -10.69 -9.79
C ASN A 124 8.62 -11.96 -9.09
N GLY A 125 7.75 -11.76 -8.11
CA GLY A 125 7.14 -12.82 -7.30
C GLY A 125 8.08 -13.51 -6.31
N ARG A 126 9.32 -13.04 -6.13
CA ARG A 126 10.31 -13.60 -5.21
C ARG A 126 10.55 -12.66 -4.03
N ILE A 127 10.56 -13.23 -2.83
CA ILE A 127 10.80 -12.49 -1.59
C ILE A 127 12.32 -12.33 -1.40
N ALA A 128 12.76 -11.08 -1.24
CA ALA A 128 14.09 -10.74 -0.76
C ALA A 128 14.03 -10.56 0.75
N TYR A 129 14.59 -11.51 1.50
CA TYR A 129 14.63 -11.49 2.96
C TYR A 129 15.75 -10.57 3.47
N GLN A 130 15.43 -9.65 4.36
CA GLN A 130 16.39 -8.80 5.08
C GLN A 130 17.19 -9.59 6.12
N SER A 131 16.61 -10.67 6.65
CA SER A 131 17.28 -11.55 7.61
C SER A 131 16.75 -12.98 7.52
N GLY A 132 17.64 -13.97 7.46
CA GLY A 132 17.26 -15.37 7.37
C GLY A 132 16.65 -15.72 6.00
N HIS A 133 15.70 -16.65 5.99
CA HIS A 133 15.15 -17.22 4.75
C HIS A 133 13.67 -17.63 4.88
N ARG A 134 12.94 -17.08 5.86
CA ARG A 134 11.54 -17.42 6.13
C ARG A 134 10.75 -16.21 6.58
N LEU A 135 9.49 -16.17 6.16
CA LEU A 135 8.48 -15.25 6.63
C LEU A 135 8.07 -15.57 8.06
N ARG A 136 7.67 -14.53 8.79
CA ARG A 136 7.10 -14.60 10.13
C ARG A 136 5.65 -14.09 10.13
N PRO A 137 4.79 -14.62 11.01
CA PRO A 137 3.51 -13.98 11.30
C PRO A 137 3.73 -12.50 11.68
N GLY A 138 3.00 -11.60 11.02
CA GLY A 138 3.13 -10.16 11.21
C GLY A 138 4.04 -9.44 10.21
N ASP A 139 4.85 -10.15 9.42
CA ASP A 139 5.68 -9.51 8.39
C ASP A 139 4.82 -8.73 7.40
N ILE A 140 5.30 -7.55 7.02
CA ILE A 140 4.71 -6.69 6.00
C ILE A 140 5.56 -6.83 4.73
N LEU A 141 4.93 -7.27 3.63
CA LEU A 141 5.58 -7.39 2.33
C LEU A 141 5.31 -6.16 1.48
N LEU A 142 6.38 -5.60 0.91
CA LEU A 142 6.30 -4.56 -0.12
C LEU A 142 6.32 -5.19 -1.51
N VAL A 143 5.24 -4.99 -2.27
CA VAL A 143 5.10 -5.31 -3.69
C VAL A 143 4.88 -4.00 -4.45
N HIS A 144 5.13 -3.96 -5.75
CA HIS A 144 4.79 -2.80 -6.60
C HIS A 144 3.89 -3.24 -7.75
N PHE A 145 3.02 -2.34 -8.22
CA PHE A 145 2.25 -2.53 -9.45
C PHE A 145 3.18 -2.47 -10.67
N LYS A 146 3.66 -3.63 -11.12
CA LYS A 146 4.60 -3.80 -12.25
C LYS A 146 4.05 -4.80 -13.28
N PRO A 147 4.55 -4.78 -14.53
CA PRO A 147 4.17 -5.77 -15.54
C PRO A 147 4.27 -7.22 -15.03
N HIS A 148 3.40 -8.09 -15.54
CA HIS A 148 3.25 -9.48 -15.08
C HIS A 148 2.72 -9.65 -13.65
N MET A 149 2.10 -8.60 -13.09
CA MET A 149 1.56 -8.57 -11.72
C MET A 149 0.80 -9.83 -11.30
N THR A 150 -0.16 -10.29 -12.11
CA THR A 150 -0.96 -11.48 -11.76
C THR A 150 -0.08 -12.72 -11.57
N ALA A 151 0.81 -13.01 -12.53
CA ALA A 151 1.66 -14.21 -12.48
C ALA A 151 2.69 -14.14 -11.33
N ASP A 152 3.26 -12.96 -11.08
CA ASP A 152 4.16 -12.72 -9.96
C ASP A 152 3.45 -12.87 -8.61
N PHE A 153 2.23 -12.37 -8.53
CA PHE A 153 1.45 -12.47 -7.31
C PHE A 153 1.04 -13.92 -7.00
N GLU A 154 0.67 -14.70 -8.02
CA GLU A 154 0.42 -16.14 -7.83
C GLU A 154 1.65 -16.91 -7.36
N ARG A 155 2.84 -16.57 -7.88
CA ARG A 155 4.12 -17.10 -7.38
C ARG A 155 4.29 -16.77 -5.90
N LEU A 156 4.09 -15.51 -5.52
CA LEU A 156 4.18 -15.06 -4.14
C LEU A 156 3.22 -15.81 -3.22
N LEU A 157 1.95 -15.97 -3.62
CA LEU A 157 0.94 -16.68 -2.83
C LEU A 157 1.32 -18.15 -2.59
N ARG A 158 1.88 -18.84 -3.59
CA ARG A 158 2.39 -20.20 -3.40
C ARG A 158 3.49 -20.25 -2.35
N THR A 159 4.50 -19.37 -2.46
CA THR A 159 5.59 -19.31 -1.48
C THR A 159 5.11 -18.99 -0.06
N ILE A 160 4.12 -18.10 0.09
CA ILE A 160 3.49 -17.81 1.38
C ILE A 160 2.79 -19.07 1.93
N GLY A 161 2.03 -19.79 1.09
CA GLY A 161 1.31 -20.99 1.47
C GLY A 161 2.22 -22.17 1.82
N GLU A 162 3.30 -22.38 1.07
CA GLU A 162 4.35 -23.38 1.35
C GLU A 162 5.01 -23.17 2.72
N GLN A 163 5.03 -21.92 3.22
CA GLN A 163 5.52 -21.59 4.55
C GLN A 163 4.43 -21.67 5.64
N GLY A 164 3.24 -22.16 5.33
CA GLY A 164 2.13 -22.30 6.27
C GLY A 164 1.49 -20.98 6.69
N LEU A 165 1.70 -19.91 5.92
CA LEU A 165 1.17 -18.58 6.19
C LEU A 165 0.06 -18.22 5.21
N ARG A 166 -0.66 -17.14 5.53
CA ARG A 166 -1.64 -16.51 4.65
C ARG A 166 -1.61 -14.99 4.76
N PRO A 167 -2.02 -14.26 3.70
CA PRO A 167 -2.35 -12.85 3.80
C PRO A 167 -3.47 -12.61 4.83
N ALA A 168 -3.34 -11.51 5.58
CA ALA A 168 -4.33 -11.03 6.54
C ALA A 168 -4.58 -9.52 6.30
N ALA A 169 -5.76 -9.03 6.70
CA ALA A 169 -6.08 -7.62 6.59
C ALA A 169 -5.35 -6.84 7.69
N ILE A 170 -4.49 -5.89 7.33
CA ILE A 170 -3.72 -5.13 8.32
C ILE A 170 -4.63 -4.39 9.31
N ARG A 171 -5.85 -4.02 8.87
CA ARG A 171 -6.81 -3.28 9.72
C ARG A 171 -7.20 -3.99 11.00
N GLU A 172 -7.28 -5.32 10.94
CA GLU A 172 -7.69 -6.16 12.05
C GLU A 172 -6.60 -6.30 13.12
N HIS A 173 -5.39 -5.82 12.82
CA HIS A 173 -4.21 -5.97 13.65
C HIS A 173 -3.56 -4.65 14.08
N LEU A 174 -4.14 -3.51 13.66
CA LEU A 174 -3.79 -2.21 14.25
C LEU A 174 -4.76 -1.88 15.40
N PRO A 175 -4.32 -1.13 16.43
CA PRO A 175 -5.17 -0.73 17.55
C PRO A 175 -6.50 -0.11 17.10
N ALA A 176 -7.58 -0.42 17.84
CA ALA A 176 -8.90 0.14 17.62
C ALA A 176 -8.86 1.68 17.74
N GLY A 177 -8.85 2.35 16.60
CA GLY A 177 -8.58 3.79 16.52
C GLY A 177 -7.93 4.17 15.20
N TYR A 178 -7.24 3.24 14.53
CA TYR A 178 -6.58 3.51 13.24
C TYR A 178 -7.52 3.76 12.06
N PHE A 179 -8.71 3.16 12.01
CA PHE A 179 -9.60 3.28 10.83
C PHE A 179 -10.95 3.97 11.09
N ARG A 180 -11.17 4.48 12.30
CA ARG A 180 -12.33 5.31 12.61
C ARG A 180 -12.10 6.72 12.07
N SER A 181 -13.01 7.19 11.22
CA SER A 181 -13.09 8.57 10.70
C SER A 181 -13.55 9.54 11.78
#